data_AF-A0A6P2FUT6-F1
#
_entry.id   AF-A0A6P2FUT6-F1
#
_cell.length_a   1.000
_cell.length_b   1.000
_cell.length_c   1.000
_cell.angle_alpha   90.00
_cell.angle_beta   90.00
_cell.angle_gamma   90.00
#
_symmetry.space_group_name_H-M   'P 1'
#
loop_
_entity.id
_entity.type
_entity.pdbx_description
1 polymer ?
#
loop_
_entity_poly.entity_id
_entity_poly.type
_entity_poly.pdbx_seq_one_letter_code
_entity_poly.pdbx_strand_id
1 'polypeptide(L)'
;MAVVNQKLIGPSGKAAWTCQVTGEVLHSERAFETLVSSRGGGGSVGPSGGYVAPPRITSESVEHQDLFVRDDAGVEHSFSWNSWSLPVRPGNRVSVMWGGPEGSSSGTYLFASNLDTGESREDPKGFRSFVRRGGLVADVIWMKTIYVLTFLVTAFAMFYLLASYANDRPPRWLAEYPPYNVAYAEMAKAREVTVRADRLRLTPGRYAETERVYSAYRATQRRLKEVESEFNAARQRNWTVAGALEFAATDGTKYLWWLPVVFLCSLVACMVVVQVLMSGASQHKREVAADGIRRQAGSLFAQGLLQQPAKA
;
A
#
# COMPACT_ATOMS: atom_id res chain seq x y z
N MET A 1 38.47 -17.32 5.52
CA MET A 1 37.47 -17.07 4.47
C MET A 1 37.48 -15.58 4.19
N ALA A 2 37.46 -15.15 2.93
CA ALA A 2 37.59 -13.74 2.56
C ALA A 2 36.37 -12.93 3.01
N VAL A 3 36.58 -11.66 3.38
CA VAL A 3 35.49 -10.67 3.52
C VAL A 3 34.74 -10.62 2.19
N VAL A 4 33.52 -11.13 2.17
CA VAL A 4 32.70 -11.13 0.95
C VAL A 4 32.03 -9.77 0.86
N ASN A 5 32.50 -8.93 -0.07
CA ASN A 5 31.87 -7.67 -0.39
C ASN A 5 30.90 -7.86 -1.56
N GLN A 6 29.60 -7.67 -1.32
CA GLN A 6 28.57 -7.71 -2.35
C GLN A 6 28.02 -6.31 -2.60
N LYS A 7 28.00 -5.90 -3.87
CA LYS A 7 27.35 -4.67 -4.31
C LYS A 7 25.90 -4.99 -4.69
N LEU A 8 24.95 -4.25 -4.11
CA LEU A 8 23.53 -4.35 -4.37
C LEU A 8 23.07 -3.05 -5.04
N ILE A 9 22.39 -3.13 -6.18
CA ILE A 9 21.84 -1.97 -6.86
C ILE A 9 20.33 -1.95 -6.62
N GLY A 10 19.83 -0.87 -6.01
CA GLY A 10 18.42 -0.70 -5.72
C GLY A 10 17.63 -0.16 -6.92
N PRO A 11 16.28 -0.21 -6.88
CA PRO A 11 15.42 0.33 -7.94
C PRO A 11 15.61 1.84 -8.19
N SER A 12 16.12 2.55 -7.18
CA SER A 12 16.45 3.98 -7.29
C SER A 12 17.75 4.27 -8.06
N GLY A 13 18.46 3.24 -8.54
CA GLY A 13 19.79 3.36 -9.14
C GLY A 13 20.92 3.58 -8.12
N LYS A 14 20.58 3.79 -6.84
CA LYS A 14 21.57 3.83 -5.75
C LYS A 14 22.11 2.45 -5.50
N ALA A 15 23.41 2.36 -5.23
CA ALA A 15 24.01 1.12 -4.77
C ALA A 15 24.23 1.12 -3.26
N ALA A 16 24.22 -0.07 -2.71
CA ALA A 16 24.60 -0.40 -1.34
C ALA A 16 25.66 -1.49 -1.40
N TRP A 17 26.44 -1.61 -0.34
CA TRP A 17 27.40 -2.69 -0.16
C TRP A 17 27.05 -3.48 1.10
N THR A 18 27.37 -4.77 1.08
CA THR A 18 27.31 -5.62 2.27
C THR A 18 28.62 -6.39 2.41
N CYS A 19 29.12 -6.45 3.64
CA CYS A 19 30.27 -7.25 4.02
C CYS A 19 29.84 -8.34 4.99
N GLN A 20 30.47 -9.50 4.87
CA GLN A 20 30.30 -10.60 5.80
C GLN A 20 31.66 -11.10 6.27
N VAL A 21 31.80 -11.27 7.58
CA VAL A 21 32.93 -11.95 8.21
C VAL A 21 32.43 -13.19 8.91
N THR A 22 33.17 -14.28 8.73
CA THR A 22 32.96 -15.54 9.46
C THR A 22 34.27 -15.92 10.12
N GLY A 23 34.22 -16.27 11.41
CA GLY A 23 35.42 -16.56 12.17
C GLY A 23 35.12 -17.10 13.57
N GLU A 24 36.19 -17.34 14.32
CA GLU A 24 36.16 -17.80 15.71
C GLU A 24 36.10 -16.60 16.66
N VAL A 25 35.23 -16.65 17.66
CA VAL A 25 35.15 -15.65 18.72
C VAL A 25 36.37 -15.80 19.63
N LEU A 26 37.20 -14.77 19.73
CA LEU A 26 38.31 -14.72 20.68
C LEU A 26 37.85 -14.24 22.05
N HIS A 27 37.00 -13.20 22.05
CA HIS A 27 36.52 -12.56 23.26
C HIS A 27 35.14 -11.96 23.04
N SER A 28 34.31 -11.93 24.08
CA SER A 28 33.05 -11.21 24.08
C SER A 28 32.84 -10.54 25.44
N GLU A 29 32.56 -9.25 25.40
CA GLU A 29 32.21 -8.44 26.56
C GLU A 29 30.77 -7.99 26.45
N ARG A 30 30.03 -8.00 27.56
CA ARG A 30 28.63 -7.60 27.63
C ARG A 30 28.43 -6.67 28.83
N ALA A 31 27.94 -5.48 28.56
CA ALA A 31 27.62 -4.47 29.56
C ALA A 31 26.15 -4.05 29.46
N PHE A 32 25.57 -3.63 30.58
CA PHE A 32 24.22 -3.11 30.64
C PHE A 32 24.25 -1.71 31.24
N GLU A 33 23.75 -0.74 30.50
CA GLU A 33 23.54 0.62 30.96
C GLU A 33 22.05 0.81 31.26
N THR A 34 21.69 1.23 32.47
CA THR A 34 20.28 1.56 32.80
C THR A 34 20.12 3.07 32.90
N LEU A 35 19.43 3.66 31.93
CA LEU A 35 19.08 5.06 31.92
C LEU A 35 17.80 5.26 32.71
N VAL A 36 17.90 5.94 33.86
CA VAL A 36 16.75 6.31 34.68
C VAL A 36 16.45 7.79 34.45
N SER A 37 15.23 8.08 33.99
CA SER A 37 14.74 9.44 33.77
C SER A 37 13.50 9.69 34.63
N SER A 38 13.41 10.88 35.22
CA SER A 38 12.25 11.32 35.99
C SER A 38 11.64 12.54 35.31
N ARG A 39 10.33 12.54 35.09
CA ARG A 39 9.58 13.67 34.52
C ARG A 39 8.37 13.99 35.40
N GLY A 40 8.08 15.28 35.56
CA GLY A 40 7.01 15.75 36.43
C GLY A 40 7.44 15.79 37.90
N GLY A 41 6.47 15.75 38.81
CA GLY A 41 6.70 16.09 40.20
C GLY A 41 6.48 17.58 40.39
N GLY A 42 5.32 17.94 40.95
CA GLY A 42 4.95 19.33 41.17
C GLY A 42 3.82 19.38 42.17
N GLY A 43 3.83 20.39 43.02
CA GLY A 43 2.83 20.52 44.07
C GLY A 43 2.81 21.91 44.66
N SER A 44 1.69 22.26 45.28
CA SER A 44 1.53 23.48 46.06
C SER A 44 1.09 23.08 47.46
N VAL A 45 1.68 23.72 48.47
CA VAL A 45 1.30 23.54 49.87
C VAL A 45 0.91 24.89 50.42
N GLY A 46 -0.30 25.01 50.96
CA GLY A 46 -0.82 26.21 51.59
C GLY A 46 -1.33 25.94 53.01
N PRO A 47 -1.73 27.01 53.74
CA PRO A 47 -2.15 26.92 55.14
C PRO A 47 -3.36 26.00 55.39
N SER A 48 -4.18 25.76 54.37
CA SER A 48 -5.38 24.91 54.43
C SER A 48 -5.20 23.51 53.81
N GLY A 49 -3.98 23.15 53.39
CA GLY A 49 -3.69 21.87 52.75
C GLY A 49 -2.80 22.02 51.52
N GLY A 50 -2.40 20.89 50.94
CA GLY A 50 -1.54 20.87 49.76
C GLY A 50 -1.89 19.75 48.79
N TYR A 51 -1.53 19.97 47.53
CA TYR A 51 -1.58 18.97 46.47
C TYR A 51 -0.15 18.70 45.99
N VAL A 52 0.22 17.43 45.93
CA VAL A 52 1.51 16.98 45.39
C VAL A 52 1.24 15.94 44.33
N ALA A 53 1.65 16.23 43.09
CA ALA A 53 1.68 15.25 42.02
C ALA A 53 3.00 14.47 42.07
N PRO A 54 2.97 13.13 42.12
CA PRO A 54 4.19 12.34 42.12
C PRO A 54 4.94 12.44 40.78
N PRO A 55 6.28 12.40 40.76
CA PRO A 55 7.03 12.32 39.53
C PRO A 55 6.81 10.98 38.84
N ARG A 56 6.82 10.99 37.50
CA ARG A 56 6.81 9.77 36.68
C ARG A 56 8.25 9.36 36.40
N ILE A 57 8.64 8.20 36.91
CA ILE A 57 9.96 7.60 36.68
C ILE A 57 9.86 6.61 35.52
N THR A 58 10.77 6.73 34.56
CA THR A 58 10.93 5.84 33.41
C THR A 58 12.37 5.34 33.36
N SER A 59 12.56 4.03 33.31
CA SER A 59 13.87 3.39 33.17
C SER A 59 13.95 2.64 31.83
N GLU A 60 15.06 2.81 31.11
CA GLU A 60 15.40 2.09 29.89
C GLU A 60 16.76 1.42 30.08
N SER A 61 16.85 0.11 29.86
CA SER A 61 18.13 -0.62 29.90
C SER A 61 18.63 -0.81 28.48
N VAL A 62 19.80 -0.24 28.20
CA VAL A 62 20.54 -0.41 26.95
C VAL A 62 21.62 -1.45 27.18
N GLU A 63 21.67 -2.42 26.27
CA GLU A 63 22.68 -3.45 26.30
C GLU A 63 23.79 -3.13 25.31
N HIS A 64 25.04 -3.25 25.75
CA HIS A 64 26.24 -3.10 24.96
C HIS A 64 26.94 -4.45 24.86
N GLN A 65 27.33 -4.86 23.65
CA GLN A 65 28.12 -6.06 23.46
C GLN A 65 29.26 -5.78 22.49
N ASP A 66 30.48 -6.03 22.95
CA ASP A 66 31.68 -6.02 22.13
C ASP A 66 32.10 -7.47 21.83
N LEU A 67 32.44 -7.72 20.57
CA LEU A 67 32.78 -9.03 20.07
C LEU A 67 34.05 -8.97 19.22
N PHE A 68 35.04 -9.77 19.58
CA PHE A 68 36.31 -9.90 18.85
C PHE A 68 36.32 -11.24 18.13
N VAL A 69 36.39 -11.19 16.79
CA VAL A 69 36.30 -12.37 15.92
C VAL A 69 37.55 -12.45 15.07
N ARG A 70 38.20 -13.61 15.07
CA ARG A 70 39.32 -13.91 14.18
C ARG A 70 38.83 -14.71 12.98
N ASP A 71 39.01 -14.16 11.78
CA ASP A 71 38.68 -14.87 10.54
C ASP A 71 39.69 -15.99 10.23
N ASP A 72 39.40 -16.84 9.24
CA ASP A 72 40.36 -17.92 8.88
C ASP A 72 41.65 -17.41 8.23
N ALA A 73 41.76 -16.10 7.91
CA ALA A 73 43.03 -15.49 7.50
C ALA A 73 43.88 -15.05 8.71
N GLY A 74 43.38 -15.25 9.92
CA GLY A 74 44.04 -14.85 11.16
C GLY A 74 43.88 -13.38 11.50
N VAL A 75 43.05 -12.63 10.77
CA VAL A 75 42.79 -11.20 11.02
C VAL A 75 41.69 -11.07 12.06
N GLU A 76 41.93 -10.23 13.05
CA GLU A 76 40.96 -9.90 14.10
C GLU A 76 40.04 -8.74 13.66
N HIS A 77 38.75 -8.91 13.88
CA HIS A 77 37.71 -7.94 13.64
C HIS A 77 36.95 -7.67 14.94
N SER A 78 36.77 -6.39 15.28
CA SER A 78 35.96 -5.98 16.42
C SER A 78 34.58 -5.50 15.97
N PHE A 79 33.55 -5.96 16.67
CA PHE A 79 32.17 -5.57 16.46
C PHE A 79 31.60 -5.06 17.77
N SER A 80 31.00 -3.87 17.74
CA SER A 80 30.35 -3.25 18.89
C SER A 80 28.88 -3.02 18.58
N TRP A 81 27.99 -3.57 19.42
CA TRP A 81 26.54 -3.51 19.27
C TRP A 81 25.89 -2.76 20.43
N ASN A 82 24.83 -2.00 20.11
CA ASN A 82 23.99 -1.31 21.09
C ASN A 82 22.54 -1.76 20.95
N SER A 83 21.89 -2.06 22.08
CA SER A 83 20.50 -2.54 22.16
C SER A 83 20.24 -3.92 21.52
N TRP A 84 21.28 -4.71 21.28
CA TRP A 84 21.23 -6.07 20.74
C TRP A 84 22.34 -6.89 21.40
N SER A 85 22.09 -8.18 21.69
CA SER A 85 23.17 -9.19 21.81
C SER A 85 22.97 -10.48 21.02
N LEU A 86 24.10 -11.13 20.71
CA LEU A 86 24.19 -12.50 20.24
C LEU A 86 24.87 -13.35 21.34
N PRO A 87 24.23 -14.43 21.84
CA PRO A 87 24.86 -15.29 22.84
C PRO A 87 25.97 -16.13 22.19
N VAL A 88 27.19 -15.83 22.60
CA VAL A 88 28.42 -16.43 22.08
C VAL A 88 29.39 -16.66 23.23
N ARG A 89 30.31 -17.61 23.04
CA ARG A 89 31.42 -17.88 23.96
C ARG A 89 32.73 -17.87 23.16
N PRO A 90 33.88 -17.59 23.78
CA PRO A 90 35.17 -17.81 23.15
C PRO A 90 35.28 -19.22 22.57
N GLY A 91 35.81 -19.34 21.36
CA GLY A 91 35.89 -20.57 20.58
C GLY A 91 34.70 -20.82 19.65
N ASN A 92 33.57 -20.12 19.82
CA ASN A 92 32.43 -20.31 18.92
C ASN A 92 32.73 -19.74 17.52
N ARG A 93 32.25 -20.39 16.47
CA ARG A 93 32.18 -19.80 15.12
C ARG A 93 30.96 -18.92 14.95
N VAL A 94 31.19 -17.71 14.48
CA VAL A 94 30.14 -16.71 14.23
C VAL A 94 30.25 -16.17 12.82
N SER A 95 29.12 -15.75 12.27
CA SER A 95 29.03 -15.00 11.02
C SER A 95 28.32 -13.68 11.28
N VAL A 96 28.99 -12.56 11.00
CA VAL A 96 28.47 -11.21 11.16
C VAL A 96 28.38 -10.53 9.79
N MET A 97 27.22 -9.94 9.50
CA MET A 97 26.94 -9.21 8.26
C MET A 97 26.57 -7.76 8.56
N TRP A 98 27.21 -6.83 7.87
CA TRP A 98 26.90 -5.41 7.93
C TRP A 98 26.89 -4.81 6.53
N GLY A 99 26.29 -3.63 6.38
CA GLY A 99 26.24 -2.97 5.09
C GLY A 99 25.94 -1.48 5.18
N GLY A 100 26.27 -0.76 4.12
CA GLY A 100 26.09 0.68 4.02
C GLY A 100 25.72 1.11 2.60
N PRO A 101 25.31 2.37 2.41
CA PRO A 101 25.20 2.94 1.07
C PRO A 101 26.60 3.04 0.42
N GLU A 102 26.65 2.97 -0.91
CA GLU A 102 27.90 3.19 -1.65
C GLU A 102 28.56 4.52 -1.28
N GLY A 103 29.88 4.50 -1.13
CA GLY A 103 30.68 5.65 -0.70
C GLY A 103 30.74 5.87 0.81
N SER A 104 29.94 5.15 1.61
CA SER A 104 30.06 5.19 3.07
C SER A 104 31.13 4.23 3.57
N SER A 105 32.04 4.73 4.42
CA SER A 105 33.04 3.92 5.12
C SER A 105 32.48 3.18 6.34
N SER A 106 31.28 3.55 6.81
CA SER A 106 30.61 2.92 7.94
C SER A 106 29.34 2.21 7.50
N GLY A 107 29.14 1.00 8.02
CA GLY A 107 27.94 0.21 7.80
C GLY A 107 27.05 0.16 9.04
N THR A 108 25.85 -0.38 8.88
CA THR A 108 25.01 -0.82 9.99
C THR A 108 24.94 -2.33 9.99
N TYR A 109 24.93 -2.92 11.18
CA TYR A 109 24.74 -4.36 11.34
C TYR A 109 23.39 -4.77 10.78
N LEU A 110 23.37 -5.89 10.08
CA LEU A 110 22.17 -6.43 9.44
C LEU A 110 21.78 -7.73 10.14
N PHE A 111 22.74 -8.63 10.30
CA PHE A 111 22.54 -9.99 10.76
C PHE A 111 23.78 -10.49 11.50
N ALA A 112 23.59 -11.25 12.57
CA ALA A 112 24.66 -12.02 13.18
C ALA A 112 24.14 -13.40 13.58
N SER A 113 24.95 -14.43 13.36
CA SER A 113 24.60 -15.80 13.72
C SER A 113 25.76 -16.52 14.35
N ASN A 114 25.46 -17.25 15.42
CA ASN A 114 26.34 -18.22 16.04
C ASN A 114 26.15 -19.56 15.31
N LEU A 115 27.16 -19.96 14.55
CA LEU A 115 27.11 -21.14 13.67
C LEU A 115 27.16 -22.46 14.45
N ASP A 116 27.66 -22.44 15.69
CA ASP A 116 27.76 -23.63 16.53
C ASP A 116 26.47 -23.89 17.30
N THR A 117 25.78 -22.84 17.77
CA THR A 117 24.48 -22.99 18.46
C THR A 117 23.29 -22.91 17.52
N GLY A 118 23.48 -22.42 16.29
CA GLY A 118 22.41 -22.13 15.34
C GLY A 118 21.57 -20.89 15.69
N GLU A 119 21.94 -20.15 16.75
CA GLU A 119 21.24 -18.92 17.11
C GLU A 119 21.55 -17.80 16.12
N SER A 120 20.53 -17.02 15.79
CA SER A 120 20.66 -15.87 14.89
C SER A 120 19.86 -14.69 15.41
N ARG A 121 20.37 -13.50 15.15
CA ARG A 121 19.74 -12.24 15.52
C ARG A 121 19.79 -11.29 14.32
N GLU A 122 18.80 -10.42 14.23
CA GLU A 122 18.62 -9.41 13.18
C GLU A 122 18.46 -8.02 13.82
N ASP A 123 18.96 -6.97 13.15
CA ASP A 123 18.79 -5.58 13.62
C ASP A 123 17.66 -5.01 12.77
N PRO A 124 16.41 -5.06 13.22
CA PRO A 124 15.31 -4.53 12.41
C PRO A 124 15.49 -3.03 12.14
N LYS A 125 16.09 -2.27 13.06
CA LYS A 125 16.34 -0.82 12.87
C LYS A 125 17.46 -0.62 11.86
N GLY A 126 18.54 -1.37 12.01
CA GLY A 126 19.71 -1.33 11.13
C GLY A 126 19.41 -1.78 9.72
N PHE A 127 18.71 -2.90 9.56
CA PHE A 127 18.24 -3.41 8.28
C PHE A 127 17.30 -2.41 7.59
N ARG A 128 16.33 -1.84 8.30
CA ARG A 128 15.44 -0.80 7.74
C ARG A 128 16.21 0.44 7.33
N SER A 129 17.18 0.87 8.14
CA SER A 129 18.05 2.01 7.84
C SER A 129 18.92 1.75 6.61
N PHE A 130 19.51 0.56 6.50
CA PHE A 130 20.31 0.10 5.36
C PHE A 130 19.48 0.08 4.08
N VAL A 131 18.31 -0.58 4.10
CA VAL A 131 17.43 -0.67 2.95
C VAL A 131 16.97 0.71 2.46
N ARG A 132 16.63 1.62 3.38
CA ARG A 132 16.22 3.00 3.06
C ARG A 132 17.39 3.83 2.52
N ARG A 133 18.54 3.84 3.20
CA ARG A 133 19.70 4.65 2.80
C ARG A 133 20.37 4.14 1.54
N GLY A 134 20.42 2.82 1.37
CA GLY A 134 20.92 2.15 0.17
C GLY A 134 19.97 2.23 -1.02
N GLY A 135 18.77 2.82 -0.87
CA GLY A 135 17.80 2.97 -1.95
C GLY A 135 17.29 1.64 -2.50
N LEU A 136 17.35 0.57 -1.68
CA LEU A 136 16.96 -0.80 -2.04
C LEU A 136 15.44 -1.00 -2.03
N VAL A 137 14.71 -0.13 -1.35
CA VAL A 137 13.25 -0.04 -1.44
C VAL A 137 12.91 1.29 -2.10
N ALA A 138 11.96 1.25 -3.04
CA ALA A 138 11.41 2.45 -3.65
C ALA A 138 10.97 3.39 -2.53
N ASP A 139 11.34 4.67 -2.65
CA ASP A 139 11.18 5.63 -1.57
C ASP A 139 9.77 5.54 -0.97
N VAL A 140 9.64 5.56 0.36
CA VAL A 140 8.33 5.42 1.04
C VAL A 140 7.35 6.47 0.53
N ILE A 141 7.89 7.60 0.05
CA ILE A 141 7.17 8.65 -0.67
C ILE A 141 6.44 8.09 -1.90
N TRP A 142 7.11 7.31 -2.75
CA TRP A 142 6.49 6.76 -3.97
C TRP A 142 5.33 5.82 -3.64
N MET A 143 5.48 4.96 -2.62
CA MET A 143 4.36 4.15 -2.15
C MET A 143 3.21 5.02 -1.63
N LYS A 144 3.49 6.02 -0.78
CA LYS A 144 2.47 6.96 -0.30
C LYS A 144 1.77 7.69 -1.45
N THR A 145 2.51 8.08 -2.49
CA THR A 145 1.96 8.71 -3.68
C THR A 145 1.04 7.77 -4.44
N ILE A 146 1.41 6.50 -4.64
CA ILE A 146 0.51 5.49 -5.23
C ILE A 146 -0.77 5.36 -4.39
N TYR A 147 -0.64 5.26 -3.05
CA TYR A 147 -1.80 5.14 -2.16
C TYR A 147 -2.74 6.34 -2.27
N VAL A 148 -2.20 7.56 -2.22
CA VAL A 148 -2.98 8.79 -2.34
C VAL A 148 -3.64 8.88 -3.72
N LEU A 149 -2.92 8.57 -4.80
CA LEU A 149 -3.47 8.60 -6.16
C LEU A 149 -4.59 7.57 -6.34
N THR A 150 -4.38 6.34 -5.86
CA THR A 150 -5.39 5.27 -5.90
C THR A 150 -6.65 5.68 -5.14
N PHE A 151 -6.48 6.29 -3.96
CA PHE A 151 -7.59 6.83 -3.19
C PHE A 151 -8.36 7.92 -3.96
N LEU A 152 -7.66 8.89 -4.55
CA LEU A 152 -8.27 9.98 -5.32
C LEU A 152 -9.03 9.46 -6.55
N VAL A 153 -8.45 8.50 -7.30
CA VAL A 153 -9.12 7.89 -8.46
C VAL A 153 -10.40 7.16 -8.03
N THR A 154 -10.34 6.41 -6.94
CA THR A 154 -11.49 5.67 -6.42
C THR A 154 -12.59 6.63 -5.95
N ALA A 155 -12.21 7.69 -5.22
CA ALA A 155 -13.13 8.73 -4.78
C ALA A 155 -13.79 9.46 -5.95
N PHE A 156 -13.03 9.77 -7.00
CA PHE A 156 -13.54 10.42 -8.21
C PHE A 156 -14.50 9.52 -8.99
N ALA A 157 -14.13 8.26 -9.23
CA ALA A 157 -14.98 7.29 -9.92
C ALA A 157 -16.32 7.10 -9.19
N MET A 158 -16.28 7.07 -7.86
CA MET A 158 -17.47 6.97 -7.03
C MET A 158 -18.33 8.24 -7.05
N PHE A 159 -17.72 9.43 -7.03
CA PHE A 159 -18.43 10.68 -7.21
C PHE A 159 -19.13 10.74 -8.58
N TYR A 160 -18.45 10.29 -9.63
CA TYR A 160 -19.01 10.19 -10.98
C TYR A 160 -20.20 9.22 -11.03
N LEU A 161 -20.10 8.04 -10.40
CA LEU A 161 -21.21 7.09 -10.31
C LEU A 161 -22.41 7.65 -9.54
N LEU A 162 -22.17 8.35 -8.43
CA LEU A 162 -23.21 9.04 -7.67
C LEU A 162 -23.89 10.14 -8.50
N ALA A 163 -23.12 10.93 -9.23
CA ALA A 163 -23.64 11.97 -10.11
C ALA A 163 -24.46 11.38 -11.27
N SER A 164 -23.98 10.29 -11.90
CA SER A 164 -24.70 9.57 -12.96
C SER A 164 -26.01 8.99 -12.43
N TYR A 165 -25.99 8.33 -11.27
CA TYR A 165 -27.18 7.75 -10.67
C TYR A 165 -28.22 8.82 -10.28
N ALA A 166 -27.77 9.95 -9.73
CA ALA A 166 -28.63 11.10 -9.45
C ALA A 166 -29.22 11.72 -10.73
N ASN A 167 -28.56 11.54 -11.88
CA ASN A 167 -29.04 12.03 -13.17
C ASN A 167 -30.11 11.12 -13.78
N ASP A 168 -30.01 9.81 -13.56
CA ASP A 168 -30.93 8.80 -14.11
C ASP A 168 -32.23 8.68 -13.31
N ARG A 169 -32.23 9.09 -12.03
CA ARG A 169 -33.46 9.19 -11.24
C ARG A 169 -33.87 10.65 -11.13
N PRO A 170 -34.91 11.09 -11.86
CA PRO A 170 -35.45 12.42 -11.63
C PRO A 170 -35.83 12.54 -10.13
N PRO A 171 -35.53 13.67 -9.48
CA PRO A 171 -35.96 13.93 -8.12
C PRO A 171 -37.45 13.64 -7.94
N ARG A 172 -37.89 13.18 -6.76
CA ARG A 172 -39.31 12.90 -6.51
C ARG A 172 -40.23 14.09 -6.81
N TRP A 173 -39.78 15.31 -6.55
CA TRP A 173 -40.52 16.52 -6.91
C TRP A 173 -40.68 16.72 -8.43
N LEU A 174 -39.77 16.16 -9.25
CA LEU A 174 -39.93 16.13 -10.71
C LEU A 174 -41.04 15.15 -11.13
N ALA A 175 -41.21 14.04 -10.40
CA ALA A 175 -42.29 13.08 -10.64
C ALA A 175 -43.68 13.65 -10.25
N GLU A 176 -43.70 14.57 -9.28
CA GLU A 176 -44.89 15.33 -8.90
C GLU A 176 -45.12 16.57 -9.77
N TYR A 177 -44.14 16.97 -10.62
CA TYR A 177 -44.29 18.09 -11.53
C TYR A 177 -45.28 17.70 -12.66
N PRO A 178 -46.44 18.38 -12.79
CA PRO A 178 -47.47 18.02 -13.76
C PRO A 178 -47.00 17.89 -15.23
N PRO A 179 -46.04 18.70 -15.74
CA PRO A 179 -45.50 18.54 -17.08
C PRO A 179 -44.82 17.19 -17.33
N TYR A 180 -44.28 16.54 -16.30
CA TYR A 180 -43.57 15.27 -16.43
C TYR A 180 -44.54 14.12 -16.76
N ASN A 181 -45.67 14.06 -16.07
CA ASN A 181 -46.71 13.06 -16.33
C ASN A 181 -47.37 13.26 -17.70
N VAL A 182 -47.53 14.52 -18.12
CA VAL A 182 -48.01 14.86 -19.48
C VAL A 182 -46.98 14.44 -20.53
N ALA A 183 -45.69 14.68 -20.31
CA ALA A 183 -44.63 14.26 -21.23
C ALA A 183 -44.61 12.73 -21.42
N TYR A 184 -44.69 11.95 -20.35
CA TYR A 184 -44.71 10.48 -20.44
C TYR A 184 -45.98 9.95 -21.12
N ALA A 185 -47.14 10.53 -20.80
CA ALA A 185 -48.40 10.15 -21.44
C ALA A 185 -48.38 10.46 -22.94
N GLU A 186 -47.82 11.61 -23.35
CA GLU A 186 -47.69 11.98 -24.76
C GLU A 186 -46.61 11.13 -25.47
N MET A 187 -45.52 10.75 -24.81
CA MET A 187 -44.54 9.78 -25.33
C MET A 187 -45.16 8.39 -25.56
N ALA A 188 -45.99 7.91 -24.63
CA ALA A 188 -46.70 6.64 -24.77
C ALA A 188 -47.65 6.66 -25.97
N LYS A 189 -48.45 7.74 -26.12
CA LYS A 189 -49.31 7.95 -27.29
C LYS A 189 -48.51 8.03 -28.59
N ALA A 190 -47.38 8.73 -28.60
CA ALA A 190 -46.49 8.80 -29.77
C ALA A 190 -45.99 7.41 -30.17
N ARG A 191 -45.64 6.56 -29.20
CA ARG A 191 -45.17 5.18 -29.45
C ARG A 191 -46.28 4.32 -30.07
N GLU A 192 -47.51 4.41 -29.56
CA GLU A 192 -48.67 3.72 -30.14
C GLU A 192 -48.96 4.17 -31.58
N VAL A 193 -48.94 5.48 -31.84
CA VAL A 193 -49.14 6.03 -33.19
C VAL A 193 -48.04 5.56 -34.14
N THR A 194 -46.79 5.51 -33.68
CA THR A 194 -45.65 5.00 -34.48
C THR A 194 -45.84 3.54 -34.85
N VAL A 195 -46.15 2.68 -33.87
CA VAL A 195 -46.42 1.25 -34.10
C VAL A 195 -47.60 1.04 -35.04
N ARG A 196 -48.64 1.87 -34.93
CA ARG A 196 -49.81 1.82 -35.83
C ARG A 196 -49.46 2.26 -37.25
N ALA A 197 -48.65 3.31 -37.41
CA ALA A 197 -48.18 3.77 -38.71
C ALA A 197 -47.30 2.72 -39.42
N ASP A 198 -46.41 2.05 -38.69
CA ASP A 198 -45.56 1.00 -39.24
C ASP A 198 -46.36 -0.25 -39.64
N ARG A 199 -47.42 -0.61 -38.90
CA ARG A 199 -48.35 -1.67 -39.32
C ARG A 199 -49.10 -1.31 -40.61
N LEU A 200 -49.53 -0.06 -40.75
CA LEU A 200 -50.29 0.41 -41.92
C LEU A 200 -49.42 0.51 -43.17
N ARG A 201 -48.11 0.82 -43.04
CA ARG A 201 -47.14 0.78 -44.15
C ARG A 201 -47.08 -0.56 -44.87
N LEU A 202 -47.43 -1.65 -44.21
CA LEU A 202 -47.38 -3.01 -44.76
C LEU A 202 -48.64 -3.40 -45.54
N THR A 203 -49.67 -2.54 -45.61
CA THR A 203 -50.96 -2.88 -46.25
C THR A 203 -51.22 -1.98 -47.47
N PRO A 204 -51.07 -2.49 -48.71
CA PRO A 204 -51.35 -1.71 -49.92
C PRO A 204 -52.84 -1.35 -50.05
N GLY A 205 -53.15 -0.11 -50.45
CA GLY A 205 -54.51 0.29 -50.86
C GLY A 205 -55.29 1.25 -49.95
N ARG A 206 -54.69 1.79 -48.88
CA ARG A 206 -55.37 2.73 -47.95
C ARG A 206 -54.69 4.11 -47.82
N TYR A 207 -54.51 4.80 -48.94
CA TYR A 207 -53.81 6.10 -48.99
C TYR A 207 -54.41 7.19 -48.07
N ALA A 208 -55.74 7.32 -48.04
CA ALA A 208 -56.40 8.35 -47.23
C ALA A 208 -56.28 8.10 -45.71
N GLU A 209 -56.22 6.84 -45.29
CA GLU A 209 -56.05 6.47 -43.88
C GLU A 209 -54.59 6.68 -43.43
N THR A 210 -53.62 6.36 -44.30
CA THR A 210 -52.20 6.61 -44.02
C THR A 210 -51.89 8.10 -43.84
N GLU A 211 -52.48 8.98 -44.64
CA GLU A 211 -52.22 10.42 -44.54
C GLU A 211 -52.73 11.03 -43.23
N ARG A 212 -53.90 10.59 -42.74
CA ARG A 212 -54.44 10.99 -41.43
C ARG A 212 -53.56 10.53 -40.27
N VAL A 213 -53.00 9.31 -40.35
CA VAL A 213 -52.10 8.80 -39.30
C VAL A 213 -50.76 9.54 -39.32
N TYR A 214 -50.24 9.87 -40.50
CA TYR A 214 -48.99 10.62 -40.64
C TYR A 214 -49.09 12.07 -40.16
N SER A 215 -50.21 12.75 -40.42
CA SER A 215 -50.42 14.12 -39.93
C SER A 215 -50.55 14.15 -38.41
N ALA A 216 -51.27 13.19 -37.81
CA ALA A 216 -51.32 13.01 -36.36
C ALA A 216 -49.93 12.75 -35.77
N TYR A 217 -49.15 11.84 -36.38
CA TYR A 217 -47.78 11.56 -35.97
C TYR A 217 -46.88 12.81 -35.97
N ARG A 218 -46.93 13.63 -37.04
CA ARG A 218 -46.15 14.88 -37.12
C ARG A 218 -46.56 15.89 -36.06
N ALA A 219 -47.86 16.00 -35.75
CA ALA A 219 -48.35 16.88 -34.69
C ALA A 219 -47.84 16.43 -33.31
N THR A 220 -47.89 15.13 -33.02
CA THR A 220 -47.36 14.57 -31.77
C THR A 220 -45.85 14.79 -31.65
N GLN A 221 -45.09 14.63 -32.73
CA GLN A 221 -43.64 14.88 -32.77
C GLN A 221 -43.27 16.34 -32.48
N ARG A 222 -44.05 17.32 -32.98
CA ARG A 222 -43.80 18.74 -32.66
C ARG A 222 -44.04 19.03 -31.18
N ARG A 223 -45.18 18.57 -30.66
CA ARG A 223 -45.52 18.72 -29.24
C ARG A 223 -44.50 18.05 -28.34
N LEU A 224 -43.96 16.90 -28.74
CA LEU A 224 -42.91 16.21 -28.01
C LEU A 224 -41.64 17.07 -27.89
N LYS A 225 -41.20 17.68 -29.00
CA LYS A 225 -40.03 18.57 -28.99
C LYS A 225 -40.24 19.82 -28.14
N GLU A 226 -41.44 20.40 -28.16
CA GLU A 226 -41.80 21.54 -27.32
C GLU A 226 -41.72 21.17 -25.83
N VAL A 227 -42.36 20.06 -25.43
CA VAL A 227 -42.32 19.56 -24.05
C VAL A 227 -40.89 19.19 -23.63
N GLU A 228 -40.10 18.59 -24.52
CA GLU A 228 -38.69 18.28 -24.26
C GLU A 228 -37.85 19.55 -24.06
N SER A 229 -38.13 20.61 -24.83
CA SER A 229 -37.45 21.90 -24.66
C SER A 229 -37.83 22.60 -23.35
N GLU A 230 -39.11 22.58 -22.97
CA GLU A 230 -39.60 23.12 -21.69
C GLU A 230 -39.03 22.35 -20.50
N PHE A 231 -38.97 21.01 -20.62
CA PHE A 231 -38.36 20.14 -19.64
C PHE A 231 -36.87 20.44 -19.45
N ASN A 232 -36.11 20.56 -20.54
CA ASN A 232 -34.69 20.87 -20.49
C ASN A 232 -34.43 22.28 -19.92
N ALA A 233 -35.28 23.26 -20.25
CA ALA A 233 -35.22 24.60 -19.68
C ALA A 233 -35.52 24.62 -18.17
N ALA A 234 -36.52 23.86 -17.72
CA ALA A 234 -36.84 23.70 -16.29
C ALA A 234 -35.71 22.98 -15.53
N ARG A 235 -35.13 21.94 -16.14
CA ARG A 235 -33.98 21.20 -15.60
C ARG A 235 -32.75 22.09 -15.43
N GLN A 236 -32.44 22.95 -16.41
CA GLN A 236 -31.34 23.90 -16.31
C GLN A 236 -31.56 24.97 -15.22
N ARG A 237 -32.80 25.40 -14.98
CA ARG A 237 -33.11 26.37 -13.91
C ARG A 237 -33.00 25.79 -12.50
N ASN A 238 -33.31 24.51 -12.32
CA ASN A 238 -33.42 23.89 -10.98
C ASN A 238 -32.21 23.05 -10.56
N TRP A 239 -31.16 22.94 -11.38
CA TRP A 239 -29.90 22.31 -10.97
C TRP A 239 -29.11 23.25 -10.05
N THR A 240 -29.64 23.46 -8.85
CA THR A 240 -29.00 24.23 -7.79
C THR A 240 -28.28 23.29 -6.83
N VAL A 241 -27.22 23.78 -6.18
CA VAL A 241 -26.46 23.07 -5.13
C VAL A 241 -27.40 22.49 -4.05
N ALA A 242 -28.56 23.11 -3.83
CA ALA A 242 -29.59 22.63 -2.91
C ALA A 242 -30.16 21.24 -3.27
N GLY A 243 -30.39 20.95 -4.56
CA GLY A 243 -30.89 19.63 -4.99
C GLY A 243 -29.86 18.50 -4.80
N ALA A 244 -28.57 18.81 -4.96
CA ALA A 244 -27.50 17.86 -4.67
C ALA A 244 -27.37 17.60 -3.15
N LEU A 245 -27.55 18.63 -2.32
CA LEU A 245 -27.55 18.51 -0.86
C LEU A 245 -28.76 17.73 -0.33
N GLU A 246 -29.94 17.92 -0.90
CA GLU A 246 -31.16 17.22 -0.49
C GLU A 246 -31.11 15.72 -0.87
N PHE A 247 -30.54 15.39 -2.03
CA PHE A 247 -30.26 13.99 -2.41
C PHE A 247 -29.23 13.34 -1.47
N ALA A 248 -28.16 14.07 -1.11
CA ALA A 248 -27.17 13.58 -0.15
C ALA A 248 -27.79 13.33 1.24
N ALA A 249 -28.73 14.17 1.67
CA ALA A 249 -29.39 14.06 2.97
C ALA A 249 -30.43 12.92 3.06
N THR A 250 -31.05 12.53 1.95
CA THR A 250 -32.14 11.54 1.94
C THR A 250 -31.67 10.16 1.45
N ASP A 251 -31.59 9.96 0.14
CA ASP A 251 -31.25 8.67 -0.45
C ASP A 251 -29.73 8.40 -0.53
N GLY A 252 -28.90 9.45 -0.52
CA GLY A 252 -27.44 9.33 -0.50
C GLY A 252 -26.90 8.61 0.74
N THR A 253 -27.61 8.69 1.87
CA THR A 253 -27.21 8.04 3.13
C THR A 253 -27.13 6.52 3.02
N LYS A 254 -27.97 5.88 2.19
CA LYS A 254 -27.93 4.42 1.95
C LYS A 254 -26.63 3.98 1.26
N TYR A 255 -26.05 4.85 0.44
CA TYR A 255 -24.79 4.60 -0.25
C TYR A 255 -23.58 4.98 0.61
N LEU A 256 -23.72 5.94 1.52
CA LEU A 256 -22.71 6.27 2.52
C LEU A 256 -22.32 5.05 3.38
N TRP A 257 -23.24 4.13 3.67
CA TRP A 257 -22.95 2.87 4.37
C TRP A 257 -22.09 1.88 3.57
N TRP A 258 -22.03 1.99 2.24
CA TRP A 258 -21.18 1.16 1.40
C TRP A 258 -19.77 1.73 1.21
N LEU A 259 -19.54 3.02 1.51
CA LEU A 259 -18.23 3.66 1.41
C LEU A 259 -17.14 2.95 2.20
N PRO A 260 -17.35 2.55 3.48
CA PRO A 260 -16.34 1.84 4.24
C PRO A 260 -16.04 0.48 3.62
N VAL A 261 -17.04 -0.20 3.05
CA VAL A 261 -16.88 -1.52 2.43
C VAL A 261 -16.05 -1.44 1.16
N VAL A 262 -16.36 -0.49 0.25
CA VAL A 262 -15.58 -0.29 -0.97
C VAL A 262 -14.14 0.15 -0.65
N PHE A 263 -13.96 1.01 0.34
CA PHE A 263 -12.64 1.43 0.81
C PHE A 263 -11.86 0.27 1.45
N LEU A 264 -12.52 -0.59 2.24
CA LEU A 264 -11.90 -1.78 2.81
C LEU A 264 -11.49 -2.78 1.72
N CYS A 265 -12.35 -3.02 0.73
CA CYS A 265 -12.05 -3.89 -0.40
C CYS A 265 -10.86 -3.36 -1.22
N SER A 266 -10.77 -2.05 -1.46
CA SER A 266 -9.63 -1.47 -2.18
C SER A 266 -8.33 -1.54 -1.38
N LEU A 267 -8.39 -1.32 -0.05
CA LEU A 267 -7.24 -1.55 0.84
C LEU A 267 -6.77 -2.99 0.83
N VAL A 268 -7.69 -3.96 0.90
CA VAL A 268 -7.35 -5.40 0.86
C VAL A 268 -6.72 -5.76 -0.47
N ALA A 269 -7.31 -5.33 -1.59
CA ALA A 269 -6.74 -5.57 -2.92
C ALA A 269 -5.32 -4.97 -3.03
N CYS A 270 -5.11 -3.77 -2.48
CA CYS A 270 -3.80 -3.13 -2.47
C CYS A 270 -2.79 -3.88 -1.58
N MET A 271 -3.21 -4.32 -0.38
CA MET A 271 -2.35 -5.13 0.49
C MET A 271 -1.97 -6.46 -0.17
N VAL A 272 -2.89 -7.12 -0.89
CA VAL A 272 -2.59 -8.36 -1.64
C VAL A 272 -1.57 -8.07 -2.73
N VAL A 273 -1.72 -6.99 -3.50
CA VAL A 273 -0.72 -6.61 -4.53
C VAL A 273 0.65 -6.34 -3.91
N VAL A 274 0.71 -5.58 -2.80
CA VAL A 274 1.97 -5.33 -2.09
C VAL A 274 2.56 -6.63 -1.56
N GLN A 275 1.76 -7.51 -0.97
CA GLN A 275 2.23 -8.78 -0.45
C GLN A 275 2.74 -9.68 -1.57
N VAL A 276 2.08 -9.74 -2.73
CA VAL A 276 2.52 -10.49 -3.91
C VAL A 276 3.84 -9.94 -4.46
N LEU A 277 3.98 -8.61 -4.56
CA LEU A 277 5.22 -7.97 -5.00
C LEU A 277 6.38 -8.25 -4.03
N MET A 278 6.10 -8.20 -2.72
CA MET A 278 7.09 -8.47 -1.68
C MET A 278 7.43 -9.97 -1.60
N SER A 279 6.46 -10.86 -1.78
CA SER A 279 6.70 -12.30 -1.79
C SER A 279 7.45 -12.74 -3.05
N GLY A 280 7.13 -12.18 -4.22
CA GLY A 280 7.86 -12.43 -5.47
C GLY A 280 9.32 -11.97 -5.36
N ALA A 281 9.56 -10.79 -4.80
CA ALA A 281 10.92 -10.34 -4.48
C ALA A 281 11.64 -11.25 -3.48
N SER A 282 10.92 -11.83 -2.50
CA SER A 282 11.50 -12.77 -1.54
C SER A 282 11.83 -14.14 -2.17
N GLN A 283 10.99 -14.65 -3.07
CA GLN A 283 11.23 -15.92 -3.75
C GLN A 283 12.41 -15.83 -4.70
N HIS A 284 12.49 -14.75 -5.49
CA HIS A 284 13.63 -14.52 -6.36
C HIS A 284 14.94 -14.41 -5.56
N LYS A 285 14.92 -13.74 -4.39
CA LYS A 285 16.07 -13.72 -3.48
C LYS A 285 16.43 -15.09 -2.92
N ARG A 286 15.43 -15.94 -2.59
CA ARG A 286 15.67 -17.32 -2.12
C ARG A 286 16.27 -18.19 -3.21
N GLU A 287 15.83 -18.07 -4.45
CA GLU A 287 16.40 -18.80 -5.59
C GLU A 287 17.84 -18.36 -5.88
N VAL A 288 18.11 -17.05 -5.91
CA VAL A 288 19.47 -16.52 -6.10
C VAL A 288 20.40 -16.92 -4.95
N ALA A 289 19.91 -16.92 -3.70
CA ALA A 289 20.67 -17.40 -2.55
C ALA A 289 20.92 -18.91 -2.62
N ALA A 290 19.91 -19.71 -2.99
CA ALA A 290 20.06 -21.15 -3.15
C ALA A 290 21.04 -21.52 -4.27
N ASP A 291 21.03 -20.79 -5.38
CA ASP A 291 21.99 -20.97 -6.47
C ASP A 291 23.40 -20.52 -6.08
N GLY A 292 23.54 -19.45 -5.29
CA GLY A 292 24.80 -19.03 -4.70
C GLY A 292 25.41 -20.12 -3.80
N ILE A 293 24.59 -20.71 -2.92
CA ILE A 293 25.00 -21.80 -2.02
C ILE A 293 25.38 -23.05 -2.85
N ARG A 294 24.61 -23.42 -3.88
CA ARG A 294 24.95 -24.54 -4.77
C ARG A 294 26.27 -24.34 -5.49
N ARG A 295 26.56 -23.12 -5.96
CA ARG A 295 27.83 -22.81 -6.63
C ARG A 295 29.01 -22.88 -5.65
N GLN A 296 28.86 -22.36 -4.43
CA GLN A 296 29.89 -22.48 -3.39
C GLN A 296 30.11 -23.93 -2.96
N ALA A 297 29.05 -24.70 -2.77
CA ALA A 297 29.15 -26.13 -2.45
C ALA A 297 29.86 -26.89 -3.58
N GLY A 298 29.52 -26.59 -4.85
CA GLY A 298 30.19 -27.16 -6.02
C GLY A 298 31.68 -26.79 -6.10
N SER A 299 32.06 -25.54 -5.82
CA SER A 299 33.47 -25.14 -5.83
C SER A 299 34.28 -25.80 -4.71
N LEU A 300 33.69 -25.95 -3.52
CA LEU A 300 34.34 -26.66 -2.41
C LEU A 300 34.50 -28.16 -2.71
N PHE A 301 33.50 -28.79 -3.34
CA PHE A 301 33.58 -30.19 -3.74
C PHE A 301 34.64 -30.42 -4.84
N ALA A 302 34.74 -29.49 -5.81
CA ALA A 302 35.77 -29.53 -6.84
C ALA A 302 37.18 -29.33 -6.27
N GLN A 303 37.35 -28.45 -5.27
CA GLN A 303 38.63 -28.26 -4.59
C GLN A 303 39.01 -29.45 -3.71
N GLY A 304 38.04 -30.11 -3.05
CA GLY A 304 38.27 -31.32 -2.26
C GLY A 304 38.65 -32.54 -3.11
N LEU A 305 38.06 -32.69 -4.30
CA LEU A 305 38.41 -33.80 -5.22
C LEU A 305 39.81 -33.68 -5.82
N LEU A 306 40.33 -32.45 -5.95
CA LEU A 306 41.70 -32.20 -6.43
C LEU A 306 42.78 -32.44 -5.36
N GLN A 307 42.40 -32.66 -4.10
CA GLN A 307 43.32 -32.97 -3.00
C GLN A 307 43.26 -34.45 -2.57
N GLN A 308 42.91 -35.38 -3.45
CA GLN A 308 43.22 -36.78 -3.17
C GLN A 308 44.74 -36.97 -3.25
N PRO A 309 45.42 -37.33 -2.14
CA PRO A 309 46.84 -37.62 -2.19
C PRO A 309 47.05 -38.84 -3.09
N ALA A 310 47.91 -38.70 -4.10
CA ALA A 310 48.39 -39.83 -4.88
C ALA A 310 48.96 -40.86 -3.90
N LYS A 311 48.27 -41.99 -3.78
CA LYS A 311 48.80 -43.13 -3.02
C LYS A 311 50.07 -43.60 -3.71
N ALA A 312 51.19 -43.44 -3.00
CA ALA A 312 52.43 -44.18 -3.22
C ALA A 312 52.25 -45.63 -2.75
#